data_AF-A0A7S0ZBJ5-F1
#
_entry.id   AF-A0A7S0ZBJ5-F1
#
_cell.length_a   1.000
_cell.length_b   1.000
_cell.length_c   1.000
_cell.angle_alpha   90.00
_cell.angle_beta   90.00
_cell.angle_gamma   90.00
#
_symmetry.space_group_name_H-M   'P 1'
#
loop_
_entity.id
_entity.type
_entity.pdbx_description
1 polymer ?
#
loop_
_entity_poly.entity_id
_entity_poly.type
_entity_poly.pdbx_seq_one_letter_code
_entity_poly.pdbx_strand_id
1 'polypeptide(L)'
;KWKRRVNRLDWAVHFDRFMVGRRGAKNLKSEIELNPFRERFIQMMKRLEKEYGVRTYVAHNYTVQEGNLNEIPDVIQACKRMGFRLMSFQPAAAVGLRQADAV
;
A
#
# COMPACT_ATOMS: atom_id res chain seq x y z
N LYS A 1 27.73 7.35 18.26
CA LYS A 1 26.90 6.14 18.01
C LYS A 1 25.43 6.54 18.17
N TRP A 2 24.59 6.44 17.14
CA TRP A 2 23.18 6.88 17.25
C TRP A 2 22.43 6.04 18.29
N LYS A 3 21.80 6.71 19.27
CA LYS A 3 20.96 6.05 20.26
C LYS A 3 19.57 5.86 19.67
N ARG A 4 19.13 4.60 19.52
CA ARG A 4 17.80 4.25 19.01
C ARG A 4 16.72 4.83 19.93
N ARG A 5 15.87 5.72 19.41
CA ARG A 5 14.75 6.33 20.15
C ARG A 5 13.44 5.54 20.03
N VAL A 6 13.32 4.71 19.00
CA VAL A 6 12.12 3.94 18.68
C VAL A 6 12.49 2.47 18.53
N ASN A 7 11.82 1.58 19.27
CA ASN A 7 12.12 0.15 19.27
C ASN A 7 11.26 -0.65 18.28
N ARG A 8 10.13 -0.08 17.86
CA ARG A 8 9.15 -0.67 16.95
C ARG A 8 8.41 0.42 16.18
N LEU A 9 8.13 0.16 14.91
CA LEU A 9 7.36 1.05 14.05
C LEU A 9 6.31 0.25 13.28
N ASP A 10 5.05 0.62 13.47
CA ASP A 10 3.92 -0.04 12.84
C ASP A 10 3.30 0.91 11.81
N TRP A 11 3.12 0.42 10.60
CA TRP A 11 2.66 1.19 9.46
C TRP A 11 1.32 0.67 8.95
N ALA A 12 0.44 1.59 8.61
CA ALA A 12 -0.70 1.34 7.74
C ALA A 12 -0.50 2.17 6.47
N VAL A 13 -0.05 1.52 5.39
CA VAL A 13 0.31 2.20 4.13
C VAL A 13 -0.74 1.98 3.06
N HIS A 14 -0.99 3.00 2.25
CA HIS A 14 -2.01 2.99 1.21
C HIS A 14 -1.37 2.88 -0.17
N PHE A 15 -1.73 1.85 -0.93
CA PHE A 15 -1.35 1.70 -2.34
C PHE A 15 -2.52 1.11 -3.16
N ASP A 16 -3.26 1.95 -3.86
CA ASP A 16 -4.21 1.52 -4.88
C ASP A 16 -4.08 2.40 -6.12
N ARG A 17 -4.48 1.89 -7.29
CA ARG A 17 -4.31 2.62 -8.55
C ARG A 17 -5.19 3.86 -8.67
N PHE A 18 -6.24 3.98 -7.87
CA PHE A 18 -7.18 5.11 -7.91
C PHE A 18 -6.73 6.33 -7.10
N MET A 19 -5.73 6.23 -6.21
CA MET A 19 -5.23 7.44 -5.53
C MET A 19 -4.67 8.46 -6.55
N VAL A 20 -5.13 9.70 -6.48
CA VAL A 20 -4.68 10.76 -7.38
C VAL A 20 -3.49 11.54 -6.81
N GLY A 21 -2.83 12.37 -7.63
CA GLY A 21 -1.76 13.27 -7.19
C GLY A 21 -0.35 12.68 -7.12
N ARG A 22 -0.17 11.41 -7.51
CA ARG A 22 1.16 10.77 -7.58
C ARG A 22 1.99 11.30 -8.76
N ARG A 23 3.28 11.55 -8.54
CA ARG A 23 4.21 11.96 -9.60
C ARG A 23 4.87 10.79 -10.32
N GLY A 24 5.25 9.73 -9.60
CA GLY A 24 6.05 8.61 -10.12
C GLY A 24 5.26 7.41 -10.65
N ALA A 25 3.93 7.40 -10.52
CA ALA A 25 3.06 6.31 -10.93
C ALA A 25 1.78 6.89 -11.55
N LYS A 26 1.91 7.38 -12.78
CA LYS A 26 0.84 8.02 -13.56
C LYS A 26 0.15 6.98 -14.46
N ASN A 27 -1.16 7.09 -14.64
CA ASN A 27 -1.95 6.31 -15.61
C ASN A 27 -1.87 4.78 -15.45
N LEU A 28 -1.74 4.29 -14.22
CA LEU A 28 -1.71 2.85 -13.90
C LEU A 28 -2.95 2.14 -14.47
N LYS A 29 -2.74 1.04 -15.17
CA LYS A 29 -3.82 0.22 -15.76
C LYS A 29 -4.24 -0.92 -14.84
N SER A 30 -3.38 -1.26 -13.90
CA SER A 30 -3.57 -2.35 -12.94
C SER A 30 -2.91 -2.02 -11.60
N GLU A 31 -3.34 -2.73 -10.58
CA GLU A 31 -2.73 -2.73 -9.26
C GLU A 31 -1.33 -3.33 -9.27
N ILE A 32 -1.06 -4.30 -10.15
CA ILE A 32 0.24 -4.98 -10.16
C ILE A 32 1.39 -4.03 -10.55
N GLU A 33 1.10 -2.99 -11.33
CA GLU A 33 2.06 -1.93 -11.68
C GLU A 33 2.57 -1.15 -10.45
N LEU A 34 1.85 -1.22 -9.32
CA LEU A 34 2.31 -0.65 -8.04
C LEU A 34 3.27 -1.56 -7.27
N ASN A 35 3.45 -2.82 -7.68
CA ASN A 35 4.33 -3.77 -6.97
C ASN A 35 5.77 -3.28 -6.80
N PRO A 36 6.43 -2.65 -7.80
CA PRO A 36 7.76 -2.10 -7.58
C PRO A 36 7.81 -1.05 -6.46
N PHE A 37 6.73 -0.30 -6.22
CA PHE A 37 6.64 0.67 -5.13
C PHE A 37 6.44 -0.03 -3.78
N ARG A 38 5.55 -1.02 -3.73
CA ARG A 38 5.31 -1.87 -2.56
C ARG A 38 6.60 -2.58 -2.11
N GLU A 39 7.33 -3.15 -3.07
CA GLU A 39 8.62 -3.81 -2.83
C GLU A 39 9.65 -2.84 -2.28
N ARG A 40 9.84 -1.67 -2.92
CA ARG A 40 10.77 -0.66 -2.42
C ARG A 40 10.45 -0.24 -0.99
N PHE A 41 9.18 -0.04 -0.65
CA PHE A 41 8.77 0.31 0.71
C PHE A 41 9.14 -0.79 1.71
N ILE A 42 8.82 -2.04 1.40
CA ILE A 42 9.16 -3.18 2.25
C ILE A 42 10.68 -3.35 2.39
N GLN A 43 11.46 -3.12 1.33
CA GLN A 43 12.92 -3.16 1.40
C GLN A 43 13.48 -2.06 2.32
N MET A 44 12.87 -0.87 2.32
CA MET A 44 13.23 0.18 3.30
C MET A 44 13.00 -0.28 4.74
N MET A 45 11.90 -1.00 5.01
CA MET A 45 11.61 -1.54 6.35
C MET A 45 12.59 -2.64 6.75
N LYS A 46 12.90 -3.57 5.84
CA LYS A 46 13.93 -4.61 6.06
C LYS A 46 15.30 -3.99 6.33
N ARG A 47 15.64 -2.91 5.62
CA ARG A 47 16.87 -2.16 5.84
C ARG A 47 16.88 -1.48 7.22
N LEU A 48 15.76 -0.87 7.62
CA LEU A 48 15.61 -0.25 8.94
C LEU A 48 15.82 -1.25 10.08
N GLU A 49 15.25 -2.46 9.95
CA GLU A 49 15.47 -3.57 10.87
C GLU A 49 16.94 -4.00 10.91
N LYS A 50 17.54 -4.21 9.74
CA LYS A 50 18.93 -4.70 9.62
C LYS A 50 19.96 -3.70 10.15
N GLU A 51 19.85 -2.44 9.78
CA GLU A 51 20.86 -1.41 10.07
C GLU A 51 20.70 -0.81 11.48
N TYR A 52 19.48 -0.74 11.99
CA TYR A 52 19.17 0.00 13.21
C TYR A 52 18.45 -0.83 14.29
N GLY A 53 18.12 -2.10 14.00
CA GLY A 53 17.45 -3.00 14.95
C GLY A 53 16.03 -2.57 15.32
N VAL A 54 15.40 -1.68 14.55
CA VAL A 54 14.02 -1.23 14.81
C VAL A 54 13.06 -2.23 14.20
N ARG A 55 12.22 -2.91 15.00
CA ARG A 55 11.23 -3.87 14.50
C ARG A 55 10.14 -3.16 13.69
N THR A 56 9.65 -3.79 12.63
CA THR A 56 8.58 -3.22 11.81
C THR A 56 7.39 -4.16 11.68
N TYR A 57 6.20 -3.57 11.60
CA TYR A 57 4.98 -4.24 11.19
C TYR A 57 4.32 -3.41 10.10
N VAL A 58 4.01 -4.01 8.95
CA VAL A 58 3.43 -3.28 7.82
C VAL A 58 2.08 -3.88 7.44
N ALA A 59 1.04 -3.08 7.62
CA ALA A 59 -0.30 -3.31 7.09
C ALA A 59 -0.48 -2.53 5.80
N HIS A 60 -1.17 -3.12 4.83
CA HIS A 60 -1.55 -2.46 3.58
C HIS A 60 -3.04 -2.14 3.61
N ASN A 61 -3.37 -0.87 3.50
CA ASN A 61 -4.71 -0.36 3.29
C ASN A 61 -5.01 -0.31 1.79
N TYR A 62 -6.12 -0.91 1.39
CA TYR A 62 -6.50 -1.06 -0.01
C TYR A 62 -7.94 -0.62 -0.20
N THR A 63 -8.13 0.38 -1.06
CA THR A 63 -9.47 0.83 -1.44
C THR A 63 -10.06 -0.13 -2.45
N VAL A 64 -11.16 -0.77 -2.09
CA VAL A 64 -11.93 -1.65 -2.98
C VAL A 64 -12.88 -0.81 -3.82
N GLN A 65 -12.76 -0.95 -5.14
CA GLN A 65 -13.66 -0.36 -6.12
C GLN A 65 -14.07 -1.42 -7.14
N GLU A 66 -15.17 -1.19 -7.86
CA GLU A 66 -15.60 -2.10 -8.92
C GLU A 66 -14.48 -2.38 -9.94
N GLY A 67 -13.74 -1.33 -10.32
CA GLY A 67 -12.68 -1.44 -11.31
C GLY A 67 -11.46 -2.27 -10.87
N ASN A 68 -11.24 -2.54 -9.58
CA ASN A 68 -10.08 -3.33 -9.11
C ASN A 68 -10.45 -4.63 -8.39
N LEU A 69 -11.75 -4.98 -8.33
CA LEU A 69 -12.23 -6.15 -7.59
C LEU A 69 -11.57 -7.45 -8.04
N ASN A 70 -11.41 -7.64 -9.35
CA ASN A 70 -10.80 -8.84 -9.93
C ASN A 70 -9.28 -8.93 -9.70
N GLU A 71 -8.64 -7.85 -9.24
CA GLU A 71 -7.19 -7.78 -9.02
C GLU A 71 -6.81 -8.09 -7.57
N ILE A 72 -7.78 -8.12 -6.65
CA ILE A 72 -7.55 -8.36 -5.21
C ILE A 72 -6.75 -9.64 -4.93
N PRO A 73 -7.07 -10.81 -5.54
CA PRO A 73 -6.33 -12.04 -5.26
C PRO A 73 -4.84 -11.90 -5.55
N ASP A 74 -4.47 -11.28 -6.67
CA ASP A 74 -3.08 -11.07 -7.07
C ASP A 74 -2.36 -10.10 -6.14
N VAL A 75 -3.04 -9.03 -5.72
CA VAL A 75 -2.50 -8.06 -4.77
C VAL A 75 -2.22 -8.72 -3.41
N ILE A 76 -3.15 -9.52 -2.88
CA ILE A 76 -2.96 -10.25 -1.62
C ILE A 76 -1.73 -11.16 -1.72
N GLN A 77 -1.64 -11.95 -2.79
CA GLN A 77 -0.54 -12.89 -2.98
C GLN A 77 0.80 -12.18 -3.11
N ALA A 78 0.85 -11.08 -3.87
CA ALA A 78 2.04 -10.26 -4.01
C ALA A 78 2.47 -9.65 -2.67
N CYS A 79 1.54 -9.02 -1.94
CA CYS A 79 1.82 -8.39 -0.65
C CYS A 79 2.30 -9.40 0.39
N LYS A 80 1.69 -10.59 0.44
CA LYS A 80 2.12 -11.69 1.30
C LYS A 80 3.56 -12.11 1.00
N ARG A 81 3.93 -12.27 -0.28
CA ARG A 81 5.31 -12.62 -0.69
C ARG A 81 6.32 -11.53 -0.33
N MET A 82 5.93 -10.26 -0.45
CA MET A 82 6.83 -9.14 -0.13
C MET A 82 7.13 -9.07 1.37
N GLY A 83 6.12 -9.30 2.21
CA GLY A 83 6.23 -9.33 3.67
C GLY A 83 5.25 -8.43 4.41
N PHE A 84 4.19 -7.95 3.75
CA PHE A 84 3.07 -7.30 4.43
C PHE A 84 2.40 -8.31 5.38
N ARG A 85 1.98 -7.83 6.54
CA ARG A 85 1.48 -8.66 7.65
C ARG A 85 -0.03 -8.62 7.80
N LEU A 86 -0.67 -7.58 7.25
CA LEU A 86 -2.11 -7.41 7.26
C LEU A 86 -2.54 -6.71 5.98
N MET A 87 -3.68 -7.14 5.46
CA MET A 87 -4.40 -6.47 4.37
C MET A 87 -5.70 -5.92 4.95
N SER A 88 -5.90 -4.61 4.86
CA SER A 88 -7.12 -3.93 5.29
C SER A 88 -7.87 -3.44 4.05
N PHE A 89 -9.10 -3.92 3.88
CA PHE A 89 -9.96 -3.50 2.80
C PHE A 89 -10.84 -2.35 3.26
N GLN A 90 -10.68 -1.21 2.60
CA GLN A 90 -11.49 -0.03 2.84
C GLN A 90 -12.49 0.08 1.69
N PRO A 91 -13.80 0.19 1.96
CA PRO A 91 -14.74 0.49 0.89
C PRO A 91 -14.39 1.87 0.31
N ALA A 92 -14.63 2.05 -0.98
CA ALA A 92 -14.62 3.38 -1.58
C ALA A 92 -15.55 4.29 -0.76
N ALA A 93 -14.97 5.21 -0.01
CA ALA A 93 -15.77 6.17 0.74
C ALA A 93 -16.32 7.17 -0.28
N ALA A 94 -17.63 7.45 -0.21
CA ALA A 94 -18.30 8.47 -1.01
C ALA A 94 -17.88 9.91 -0.59
N VAL A 95 -16.60 10.15 -0.32
CA VAL A 95 -16.11 11.48 0.01
C VAL A 95 -15.90 12.23 -1.30
N GLY A 96 -16.95 12.92 -1.73
CA GLY A 96 -16.92 13.82 -2.88
C GLY A 96 -17.49 13.26 -4.19
N LEU A 97 -18.48 12.36 -4.15
CA LEU A 97 -19.32 12.12 -5.33
C LEU A 97 -20.01 13.43 -5.75
N ARG A 98 -19.41 14.18 -6.69
CA ARG A 98 -20.24 14.70 -7.77
C ARG A 98 -20.51 13.51 -8.65
N GLN A 99 -21.70 12.96 -8.49
CA GLN A 99 -22.35 12.11 -9.47
C GLN A 99 -22.39 12.92 -10.77
N ALA A 100 -21.39 12.77 -11.62
CA ALA A 100 -21.47 13.22 -13.00
C ALA A 100 -22.27 12.15 -13.73
N ASP A 101 -23.56 12.44 -13.85
CA ASP A 101 -24.46 12.07 -14.94
C ASP A 101 -24.69 10.57 -15.16
N ALA A 102 -25.66 10.05 -14.41
CA ALA A 102 -26.57 9.05 -14.95
C ALA A 102 -27.77 9.79 -15.57
N VAL A 103 -27.71 10.01 -16.88
CA VAL A 103 -28.88 10.15 -17.77
C VAL A 103 -28.60 9.34 -19.02
#